data_AF-A0ABD6P682-F1
#
_entry.id   AF-A0ABD6P682-F1
#
_cell.length_a   1.000
_cell.length_b   1.000
_cell.length_c   1.000
_cell.angle_alpha   90.00
_cell.angle_beta   90.00
_cell.angle_gamma   90.00
#
_symmetry.space_group_name_H-M   'P 1'
#
loop_
_entity.id
_entity.type
_entity.pdbx_description
1 polymer ?
#
loop_
_entity_poly.entity_id
_entity_poly.type
_entity_poly.pdbx_seq_one_letter_code
_entity_poly.pdbx_strand_id
1 'polypeptide(L)'
;MAQHDYRELAAVFVGGALGALARAALSSAVVHDPASWPWPTFIVNIVGAILVGYFTTRLLERLPVSSYRRPLLGTGFCGGLTTFSAMQVETLAMIDHGHWVMAATYTTSSIALGLLAVYLTTALVRRVRVRP
;
A
#
# COMPACT_ATOMS: atom_id res chain seq x y z
N MET A 1 8.22 27.07 15.58
CA MET A 1 7.10 26.12 15.47
C MET A 1 6.72 26.04 14.01
N ALA A 2 6.96 24.90 13.35
CA ALA A 2 6.49 24.71 11.98
C ALA A 2 4.96 24.90 11.96
N GLN A 3 4.47 25.86 11.18
CA GLN A 3 3.04 25.98 10.91
C GLN A 3 2.60 24.67 10.28
N HIS A 4 1.85 23.85 11.02
CA HIS A 4 1.23 22.67 10.46
C HIS A 4 0.21 23.17 9.44
N ASP A 5 0.46 22.90 8.15
CA ASP A 5 -0.53 23.20 7.12
C ASP A 5 -1.72 22.24 7.34
N TYR A 6 -2.78 22.75 7.95
CA TYR A 6 -4.00 21.99 8.20
C TYR A 6 -4.60 21.38 6.92
N ARG A 7 -4.30 21.96 5.75
CA ARG A 7 -4.74 21.43 4.47
C ARG A 7 -3.96 20.17 4.08
N GLU A 8 -2.68 20.06 4.45
CA GLU A 8 -1.92 18.81 4.28
C GLU A 8 -2.48 17.71 5.19
N LEU A 9 -2.80 18.03 6.45
CA LEU A 9 -3.44 17.09 7.36
C LEU A 9 -4.81 16.63 6.84
N ALA A 10 -5.63 17.55 6.33
CA ALA A 10 -6.90 17.22 5.70
C ALA A 10 -6.71 16.32 4.46
N ALA A 11 -5.69 16.56 3.66
CA ALA A 11 -5.32 15.71 2.52
C ALA A 11 -4.94 14.29 2.97
N VAL A 12 -4.10 14.15 4.01
CA VAL A 12 -3.77 12.83 4.59
C VAL A 12 -5.02 12.14 5.11
N PHE A 13 -5.89 12.86 5.83
CA PHE A 13 -7.12 12.31 6.40
C PHE A 13 -8.05 11.76 5.32
N VAL A 14 -8.35 12.56 4.29
CA VAL A 14 -9.25 12.16 3.20
C VAL A 14 -8.66 10.97 2.44
N GLY A 15 -7.37 11.03 2.09
CA GLY A 15 -6.70 9.91 1.43
C GLY A 15 -6.75 8.64 2.28
N GLY A 16 -6.39 8.75 3.57
CA GLY A 16 -6.35 7.64 4.51
C GLY A 16 -7.72 6.98 4.70
N ALA A 17 -8.78 7.78 4.85
CA ALA A 17 -10.15 7.28 4.94
C ALA A 17 -10.55 6.49 3.69
N LEU A 18 -10.27 7.03 2.50
CA LEU A 18 -10.57 6.34 1.23
C LEU A 18 -9.78 5.04 1.08
N GLY A 19 -8.48 5.05 1.39
CA GLY A 19 -7.64 3.85 1.32
C GLY A 19 -8.10 2.77 2.30
N ALA A 20 -8.38 3.16 3.55
CA ALA A 20 -8.85 2.22 4.58
C ALA A 20 -10.23 1.64 4.25
N LEU A 21 -11.15 2.44 3.72
CA LEU A 21 -12.46 1.98 3.27
C LEU A 21 -12.36 1.04 2.08
N ALA A 22 -11.49 1.33 1.10
CA ALA A 22 -11.25 0.44 -0.04
C ALA A 22 -10.69 -0.91 0.41
N ARG A 23 -9.73 -0.90 1.35
CA ARG A 23 -9.22 -2.13 1.97
C ARG A 23 -10.31 -2.89 2.71
N ALA A 24 -11.09 -2.20 3.55
CA ALA A 24 -12.17 -2.81 4.33
C ALA A 24 -13.23 -3.45 3.42
N ALA A 25 -13.59 -2.79 2.31
CA ALA A 25 -14.53 -3.32 1.33
C ALA A 25 -14.00 -4.57 0.62
N LEU A 26 -12.70 -4.64 0.31
CA LEU A 26 -12.11 -5.86 -0.26
C LEU A 26 -12.04 -6.98 0.79
N SER A 27 -11.69 -6.66 2.03
CA SER A 27 -11.66 -7.63 3.13
C SER A 27 -13.04 -8.20 3.45
N SER A 28 -14.12 -7.43 3.32
CA SER A 28 -15.48 -7.92 3.59
C SER A 28 -16.04 -8.83 2.48
N ALA A 29 -15.41 -8.86 1.30
CA ALA A 29 -15.84 -9.71 0.19
C ALA A 29 -15.38 -11.18 0.32
N VAL A 30 -14.54 -11.50 1.30
CA VAL A 30 -13.94 -12.83 1.48
C VAL A 30 -14.07 -13.27 2.93
N VAL A 31 -14.37 -14.55 3.16
CA VAL A 31 -14.36 -15.14 4.50
C VAL A 31 -12.91 -15.44 4.90
N HIS A 32 -12.51 -14.99 6.09
CA HIS A 32 -11.17 -15.24 6.60
C HIS A 32 -11.05 -16.70 7.10
N ASP A 33 -10.09 -17.44 6.56
CA ASP A 33 -9.74 -18.80 6.96
C ASP A 33 -8.21 -18.91 7.10
N PRO A 34 -7.67 -19.23 8.30
CA PRO A 34 -6.24 -19.42 8.52
C PRO A 34 -5.61 -20.53 7.68
N ALA A 35 -6.40 -21.45 7.12
CA ALA A 35 -5.93 -22.48 6.19
C ALA A 35 -5.86 -21.99 4.73
N SER A 36 -6.27 -20.74 4.47
CA SER A 36 -6.34 -20.15 3.14
C SER A 36 -5.42 -18.95 2.98
N TRP A 37 -5.06 -18.65 1.73
CA TRP A 37 -4.23 -17.49 1.43
C TRP A 37 -5.01 -16.18 1.65
N PRO A 38 -4.45 -15.17 2.37
CA PRO A 38 -5.13 -13.90 2.66
C PRO A 38 -5.13 -12.96 1.45
N TRP A 39 -5.88 -13.33 0.41
CA TRP A 39 -5.94 -12.59 -0.85
C TRP A 39 -6.29 -11.10 -0.69
N PRO A 40 -7.25 -10.68 0.16
CA PRO A 40 -7.56 -9.26 0.31
C PRO A 40 -6.34 -8.45 0.77
N THR A 41 -5.68 -8.88 1.85
CA THR A 41 -4.51 -8.19 2.42
C THR A 41 -3.32 -8.22 1.46
N PHE A 42 -3.09 -9.37 0.82
CA PHE A 42 -2.05 -9.50 -0.20
C PHE A 42 -2.26 -8.50 -1.35
N ILE A 43 -3.47 -8.45 -1.92
CA ILE A 43 -3.79 -7.61 -3.07
C ILE A 43 -3.65 -6.12 -2.71
N VAL A 44 -4.21 -5.67 -1.59
CA VAL A 44 -4.11 -4.24 -1.23
C VAL A 44 -2.67 -3.80 -0.99
N ASN A 45 -1.83 -4.69 -0.43
CA ASN A 45 -0.41 -4.41 -0.21
C ASN A 45 0.36 -4.31 -1.54
N ILE A 46 0.14 -5.25 -2.47
CA ILE A 46 0.80 -5.20 -3.79
C ILE A 46 0.30 -4.02 -4.62
N VAL A 47 -1.01 -3.76 -4.66
CA VAL A 47 -1.56 -2.60 -5.37
C VAL A 47 -1.05 -1.30 -4.76
N GLY A 48 -1.03 -1.18 -3.43
CA GLY A 48 -0.49 -0.02 -2.75
C GLY A 48 1.00 0.19 -3.02
N ALA A 49 1.79 -0.88 -3.09
CA ALA A 49 3.20 -0.83 -3.48
C ALA A 49 3.40 -0.29 -4.91
N ILE A 50 2.59 -0.75 -5.88
CA ILE A 50 2.58 -0.22 -7.26
C ILE A 50 2.24 1.28 -7.23
N LEU A 51 1.18 1.67 -6.52
CA LEU A 51 0.74 3.05 -6.44
C LEU A 51 1.79 3.96 -5.79
N VAL A 52 2.44 3.52 -4.72
CA VAL A 52 3.57 4.26 -4.11
C VAL A 52 4.71 4.42 -5.12
N GLY A 53 5.12 3.36 -5.82
CA GLY A 53 6.15 3.46 -6.86
C GLY A 53 5.78 4.46 -7.95
N TYR A 54 4.53 4.45 -8.39
CA TYR A 54 4.01 5.40 -9.38
C TYR A 54 4.00 6.84 -8.86
N PHE A 55 3.39 7.08 -7.70
CA PHE A 55 3.23 8.43 -7.14
C PHE A 55 4.55 9.03 -6.71
N THR A 56 5.41 8.25 -6.06
CA THR A 56 6.75 8.68 -5.66
C THR A 56 7.51 9.16 -6.89
N THR A 57 7.56 8.34 -7.95
CA THR A 57 8.30 8.69 -9.16
C THR A 57 7.67 9.87 -9.93
N ARG A 58 6.34 9.87 -10.14
CA ARG A 58 5.66 10.95 -10.88
C ARG A 58 5.65 12.28 -10.12
N LEU A 59 5.33 12.27 -8.82
CA LEU A 59 5.14 13.49 -8.04
C LEU A 59 6.46 14.03 -7.48
N LEU A 60 7.48 13.20 -7.23
CA LEU A 60 8.78 13.68 -6.76
C LEU A 60 9.69 14.16 -7.90
N GLU A 61 9.68 13.50 -9.05
CA GLU A 61 10.67 13.76 -10.09
C GLU A 61 10.17 14.65 -11.22
N ARG A 62 8.84 14.76 -11.44
CA ARG A 62 8.31 15.32 -12.71
C ARG A 62 7.24 16.39 -12.61
N LEU A 63 6.69 16.66 -11.43
CA LEU A 63 5.67 17.70 -11.25
C LEU A 63 6.17 18.75 -10.25
N PRO A 64 5.74 20.03 -10.39
CA PRO A 64 5.85 20.98 -9.29
C PRO A 64 5.26 20.35 -8.03
N VAL A 65 5.86 20.61 -6.88
CA VAL A 65 5.35 20.12 -5.58
C VAL A 65 3.97 20.74 -5.35
N SER A 66 2.91 20.12 -5.89
CA SER A 66 1.55 20.43 -5.49
C SER A 66 1.46 20.01 -4.03
N SER A 67 1.44 20.98 -3.10
CA SER A 67 1.56 20.77 -1.65
C SER A 67 0.69 19.62 -1.14
N TYR A 68 -0.51 19.43 -1.70
CA TYR A 68 -1.50 18.48 -1.16
C TYR A 68 -1.58 17.11 -1.85
N ARG A 69 -1.02 16.93 -3.06
CA ARG A 69 -1.17 15.65 -3.80
C ARG A 69 -0.32 14.53 -3.20
N ARG A 70 0.89 14.87 -2.73
CA ARG A 70 1.80 13.93 -2.07
C ARG A 70 1.23 13.41 -0.74
N PRO A 71 0.81 14.28 0.21
CA PRO A 71 0.20 13.80 1.45
C PRO A 71 -1.11 13.06 1.21
N LEU A 72 -1.94 13.47 0.25
CA LEU A 72 -3.20 12.77 -0.07
C LEU A 72 -2.97 11.36 -0.62
N LEU A 73 -2.11 11.21 -1.63
CA LEU A 73 -1.95 9.94 -2.36
C LEU A 73 -0.93 9.02 -1.70
N GLY A 74 0.21 9.56 -1.25
CA GLY A 74 1.28 8.79 -0.65
C GLY A 74 0.94 8.39 0.79
N THR A 75 0.97 9.36 1.71
CA THR A 75 0.75 9.11 3.13
C THR A 75 -0.70 8.72 3.44
N GLY A 76 -1.67 9.41 2.83
CA GLY A 76 -3.09 9.15 3.01
C GLY A 76 -3.52 7.84 2.33
N PHE A 77 -3.77 7.89 1.02
CA PHE A 77 -4.41 6.78 0.31
C PHE A 77 -3.60 5.49 0.35
N CYS A 78 -2.33 5.50 -0.08
CA CYS A 78 -1.51 4.29 -0.03
C CYS A 78 -1.27 3.81 1.42
N GLY A 79 -1.10 4.73 2.37
CA GLY A 79 -0.96 4.39 3.79
C GLY A 79 -2.22 3.74 4.38
N GLY A 80 -3.42 4.20 4.02
CA GLY A 80 -4.68 3.61 4.46
C GLY A 80 -5.03 2.29 3.74
N LEU A 81 -4.68 2.20 2.46
CA LEU A 81 -4.91 1.02 1.62
C LEU A 81 -4.03 -0.16 2.03
N THR A 82 -2.75 0.07 2.29
CA THR A 82 -1.81 -0.98 2.70
C THR A 82 -1.90 -1.26 4.20
N THR A 83 -1.52 -2.47 4.62
CA THR A 83 -1.46 -2.84 6.03
C THR A 83 -0.41 -3.91 6.28
N PHE A 84 0.61 -3.55 7.06
CA PHE A 84 1.60 -4.50 7.58
C PHE A 84 1.09 -5.20 8.85
N SER A 85 0.25 -4.54 9.63
CA SER A 85 -0.30 -5.10 10.87
C SER A 85 -1.26 -6.26 10.60
N ALA A 86 -2.16 -6.15 9.61
CA ALA A 86 -3.05 -7.27 9.27
C ALA A 86 -2.24 -8.47 8.74
N MET A 87 -1.26 -8.23 7.88
CA MET A 87 -0.36 -9.28 7.38
C MET A 87 0.32 -10.04 8.53
N GLN A 88 0.80 -9.34 9.56
CA GLN A 88 1.41 -9.99 10.73
C GLN A 88 0.41 -10.84 11.53
N VAL A 89 -0.80 -10.33 11.76
CA VAL A 89 -1.85 -11.07 12.48
C VAL A 89 -2.24 -12.33 11.71
N GLU A 90 -2.37 -12.24 10.39
CA GLU A 90 -2.66 -13.38 9.52
C GLU A 90 -1.51 -14.41 9.53
N THR A 91 -0.25 -13.96 9.43
CA THR A 91 0.92 -14.84 9.54
C THR A 91 0.97 -15.54 10.90
N LEU A 92 0.66 -14.84 11.99
CA LEU A 92 0.63 -15.42 13.33
C LEU A 92 -0.51 -16.44 13.45
N ALA A 93 -1.70 -16.14 12.94
CA ALA A 93 -2.81 -17.09 12.92
C ALA A 93 -2.45 -18.38 12.15
N MET A 94 -1.78 -18.28 11.01
CA MET A 94 -1.29 -19.45 10.27
C MET A 94 -0.30 -20.28 11.10
N ILE A 95 0.62 -19.62 11.80
CA ILE A 95 1.59 -20.25 12.70
C ILE A 95 0.88 -21.01 13.82
N ASP A 96 -0.08 -20.38 14.49
CA ASP A 96 -0.82 -20.97 15.60
C ASP A 96 -1.64 -22.20 15.18
N HIS A 97 -2.08 -22.25 13.92
CA HIS A 97 -2.79 -23.38 13.32
C HIS A 97 -1.85 -24.41 12.66
N GLY A 98 -0.52 -24.24 12.78
CA GLY A 98 0.47 -25.17 12.23
C GLY A 98 0.72 -25.06 10.72
N HIS A 99 0.21 -24.03 10.06
CA HIS A 99 0.39 -23.77 8.62
C HIS A 99 1.71 -23.03 8.32
N TRP A 100 2.84 -23.57 8.81
CA TRP A 100 4.17 -22.95 8.74
C TRP A 100 4.64 -22.61 7.32
N VAL A 101 4.43 -23.52 6.37
CA VAL A 101 4.83 -23.32 4.96
C VAL A 101 4.05 -22.16 4.34
N MET A 102 2.76 -22.05 4.63
CA MET A 102 1.93 -20.96 4.14
C MET A 102 2.32 -19.63 4.81
N ALA A 103 2.56 -19.62 6.13
CA ALA A 103 3.04 -18.45 6.84
C ALA A 103 4.36 -17.90 6.26
N ALA A 104 5.32 -18.79 6.01
CA ALA A 104 6.62 -18.45 5.44
C ALA A 104 6.49 -17.92 4.00
N THR A 105 5.73 -18.62 3.15
CA THR A 105 5.53 -18.20 1.75
C THR A 105 4.71 -16.91 1.66
N TYR A 106 3.68 -16.72 2.48
CA TYR A 106 2.89 -15.49 2.54
C TYR A 106 3.74 -14.28 2.92
N THR A 107 4.52 -14.40 3.99
CA THR A 107 5.37 -13.31 4.48
C THR A 107 6.46 -12.95 3.46
N THR A 108 7.17 -13.95 2.95
CA THR A 108 8.26 -13.72 1.98
C THR A 108 7.76 -13.18 0.66
N SER A 109 6.66 -13.73 0.13
CA SER A 109 6.04 -13.26 -1.12
C SER A 109 5.53 -11.84 -0.99
N SER A 110 4.87 -11.50 0.11
CA SER A 110 4.35 -10.14 0.34
C SER A 110 5.46 -9.08 0.34
N ILE A 111 6.58 -9.37 1.01
CA ILE A 111 7.73 -8.46 1.05
C ILE A 111 8.43 -8.40 -0.31
N ALA A 112 8.79 -9.56 -0.87
CA ALA A 112 9.57 -9.63 -2.11
C ALA A 112 8.79 -9.04 -3.30
N LEU A 113 7.52 -9.40 -3.46
CA LEU A 113 6.68 -8.90 -4.55
C LEU A 113 6.30 -7.44 -4.33
N GLY A 114 6.10 -7.00 -3.09
CA GLY A 114 5.90 -5.58 -2.78
C GLY A 114 7.10 -4.72 -3.21
N LEU A 115 8.32 -5.13 -2.82
CA LEU A 115 9.55 -4.44 -3.23
C LEU A 115 9.75 -4.48 -4.76
N LEU A 116 9.53 -5.65 -5.38
CA LEU A 116 9.61 -5.80 -6.83
C LEU A 116 8.61 -4.89 -7.55
N ALA A 117 7.37 -4.80 -7.05
CA ALA A 117 6.33 -3.94 -7.61
C ALA A 117 6.71 -2.46 -7.57
N VAL A 118 7.24 -1.97 -6.44
CA VAL A 118 7.76 -0.60 -6.32
C VAL A 118 8.89 -0.38 -7.33
N TYR A 119 9.85 -1.30 -7.39
CA TYR A 119 11.01 -1.21 -8.28
C TYR A 119 10.59 -1.15 -9.75
N LEU A 120 9.77 -2.10 -10.21
CA LEU A 120 9.32 -2.19 -11.60
C LEU A 120 8.49 -0.96 -11.99
N THR A 121 7.60 -0.52 -11.11
CA THR A 121 6.76 0.65 -11.39
C THR A 121 7.61 1.91 -11.48
N THR A 122 8.57 2.09 -10.57
CA THR A 122 9.51 3.22 -10.60
C THR A 122 10.34 3.21 -11.89
N ALA A 123 10.89 2.05 -12.27
CA ALA A 123 11.66 1.90 -13.50
C ALA A 123 10.82 2.21 -14.75
N LEU A 124 9.57 1.72 -14.80
CA LEU A 124 8.65 1.95 -15.90
C LEU A 124 8.30 3.45 -16.03
N VAL A 125 7.92 4.09 -14.93
CA VAL A 125 7.53 5.51 -14.92
C VAL A 125 8.71 6.40 -15.32
N ARG A 126 9.94 6.08 -14.92
CA ARG A 126 11.14 6.82 -15.34
C ARG A 126 11.40 6.71 -16.84
N ARG A 127 11.13 5.56 -17.46
CA ARG A 127 11.33 5.34 -18.91
C ARG A 127 10.34 6.12 -19.77
N VAL A 128 9.12 6.33 -19.30
CA VAL A 128 8.11 7.11 -20.04
C VAL A 128 8.53 8.58 -20.06
N ARG A 129 8.90 9.10 -21.24
CA ARG A 129 9.11 10.56 -21.45
C ARG A 129 7.77 11.28 -21.29
N VAL A 130 7.53 11.80 -20.11
CA VAL A 130 6.45 12.76 -19.87
C VAL A 130 6.88 14.05 -20.54
N ARG A 131 6.22 14.40 -21.66
CA ARG A 131 6.38 15.74 -22.25
C ARG A 131 5.84 16.76 -21.22
N PRO A 132 6.59 17.85 -20.96
CA PRO A 132 6.18 18.89 -20.02
C PRO A 132 4.87 19.55 -20.44
#